data_AF-A0A6P0LTA5-F1
#
_entry.id   AF-A0A6P0LTA5-F1
#
_cell.length_a   1.000
_cell.length_b   1.000
_cell.length_c   1.000
_cell.angle_alpha   90.00
_cell.angle_beta   90.00
_cell.angle_gamma   90.00
#
_symmetry.space_group_name_H-M   'P 1'
#
loop_
_entity.id
_entity.type
_entity.pdbx_description
1 polymer ?
#
loop_
_entity_poly.entity_id
_entity_poly.type
_entity_poly.pdbx_seq_one_letter_code
_entity_poly.pdbx_strand_id
1 'polypeptide(L)'
;MQNRVQGFVLRRPCLDAIASGGNHGSRSWGEPPRPRCLPKTALHRSDQVSFPAHRNLGHRPSTLGSRRPLFFLAPARDNKSPRRSKNPRPSRAGSVKESDYATTIQRHPEVQKAAAQLRWTGSWYTVFIVVDRYSGRPIDAQFREELLAFMAPYRLMGHDIEIQAPYFVNLDIALTVHVLPNYFQSSVKRSLMETFSNKDLAVGQRGFFHPQAYIVRIDDNGNTNITFGDGQSGARLPTGDENITATYRSGIRLDGEVGAGSLTVLQTRPLGIVEVTNPLPAIGAASPETRDQARSQAPVNILPMERIVSVQDFETFTRTFAGIGKATVATLEIGQNLPLIHLTIADRNGNQVSPDSILYTNLFNAINAARDPAQQRRLAVASKVEIDSYEALYFNLQAGIWVDYRYRSDLVLSEVKTLLVSAFAFEQRTFGQGVTAAEVTALIQRVDGVQAVNLEALYLTGTTQELKSSLEARLAIWNSETKQALPAQLLLLNSQDGVNLHQVIS
;
A
#
# COMPACT_ATOMS: atom_id res chain seq x y z
N MET A 1 -6.56 -20.90 -43.11
CA MET A 1 -6.20 -19.54 -43.59
C MET A 1 -5.77 -18.71 -42.40
N GLN A 2 -4.53 -18.20 -42.38
CA GLN A 2 -4.08 -17.28 -41.32
C GLN A 2 -4.70 -15.91 -41.57
N ASN A 3 -5.64 -15.52 -40.72
CA ASN A 3 -6.50 -14.38 -40.96
C ASN A 3 -6.08 -13.23 -40.02
N ARG A 4 -5.10 -12.43 -40.48
CA ARG A 4 -4.41 -11.39 -39.70
C ARG A 4 -5.04 -10.02 -39.95
N VAL A 5 -5.48 -9.34 -38.90
CA VAL A 5 -5.94 -7.94 -39.00
C VAL A 5 -4.73 -7.01 -38.91
N GLN A 6 -4.55 -6.13 -39.90
CA GLN A 6 -3.51 -5.08 -39.84
C GLN A 6 -3.87 -3.99 -38.82
N GLY A 7 -2.84 -3.40 -38.20
CA GLY A 7 -2.95 -2.62 -36.97
C GLY A 7 -3.67 -1.28 -37.06
N PHE A 8 -3.88 -0.66 -35.89
CA PHE A 8 -4.55 0.62 -35.70
C PHE A 8 -3.67 1.58 -34.90
N VAL A 9 -3.97 2.86 -34.99
CA VAL A 9 -3.21 3.96 -34.37
C VAL A 9 -4.18 4.76 -33.49
N LEU A 10 -3.89 4.85 -32.19
CA LEU A 10 -4.74 5.48 -31.17
C LEU A 10 -3.91 6.44 -30.33
N ARG A 11 -3.87 7.72 -30.72
CA ARG A 11 -2.99 8.72 -30.11
C ARG A 11 -3.44 9.12 -28.71
N ARG A 12 -2.56 8.91 -27.72
CA ARG A 12 -2.61 9.58 -26.40
C ARG A 12 -1.20 10.05 -26.01
N PRO A 13 -1.04 11.22 -25.38
CA PRO A 13 0.25 11.62 -24.81
C PRO A 13 0.62 10.75 -23.60
N CYS A 14 1.80 10.16 -23.65
CA CYS A 14 2.49 9.48 -22.56
C CYS A 14 3.82 10.20 -22.24
N LEU A 15 4.33 9.97 -21.03
CA LEU A 15 5.55 10.60 -20.53
C LEU A 15 6.69 9.57 -20.62
N ASP A 16 7.53 9.67 -21.63
CA ASP A 16 8.68 8.79 -21.83
C ASP A 16 9.96 9.32 -21.16
N ALA A 17 10.71 8.42 -20.53
CA ALA A 17 12.12 8.62 -20.25
C ALA A 17 12.93 8.03 -21.43
N ILE A 18 13.69 8.87 -22.14
CA ILE A 18 14.34 8.47 -23.39
C ILE A 18 15.40 7.38 -23.16
N ALA A 19 15.29 6.29 -23.93
CA ALA A 19 16.24 5.19 -23.92
C ALA A 19 17.56 5.53 -24.67
N SER A 20 18.61 4.82 -24.25
CA SER A 20 20.00 4.80 -24.77
C SER A 20 20.27 5.29 -26.20
N GLY A 21 21.20 6.24 -26.32
CA GLY A 21 22.02 6.48 -27.52
C GLY A 21 23.47 6.10 -27.27
N GLY A 22 24.08 5.33 -28.17
CA GLY A 22 25.43 4.78 -28.02
C GLY A 22 26.56 5.83 -28.13
N ASN A 23 27.70 5.51 -27.53
CA ASN A 23 28.86 6.39 -27.44
C ASN A 23 29.82 6.22 -28.64
N HIS A 24 30.01 7.26 -29.47
CA HIS A 24 31.22 7.47 -30.27
C HIS A 24 31.32 8.89 -30.84
N GLY A 25 32.53 9.45 -30.87
CA GLY A 25 32.92 10.48 -31.84
C GLY A 25 32.82 11.94 -31.36
N SER A 26 33.98 12.54 -31.10
CA SER A 26 34.14 13.99 -30.90
C SER A 26 33.82 14.81 -32.16
N ARG A 27 33.19 15.99 -31.99
CA ARG A 27 33.65 17.31 -32.51
C ARG A 27 32.62 18.44 -32.27
N SER A 28 33.17 19.61 -31.91
CA SER A 28 32.65 20.98 -32.10
C SER A 28 31.13 21.26 -32.03
N TRP A 29 30.74 22.06 -31.05
CA TRP A 29 29.46 22.78 -31.05
C TRP A 29 29.36 23.73 -32.26
N GLY A 30 28.26 23.61 -33.02
CA GLY A 30 27.84 24.58 -34.04
C GLY A 30 26.33 24.81 -33.91
N GLU A 31 25.90 26.07 -33.98
CA GLU A 31 24.48 26.44 -33.84
C GLU A 31 23.62 25.88 -35.00
N PRO A 32 22.42 25.33 -34.73
CA PRO A 32 21.42 25.12 -35.77
C PRO A 32 20.76 26.46 -36.19
N PRO A 33 20.42 26.64 -37.47
CA PRO A 33 20.08 27.96 -38.02
C PRO A 33 18.65 28.42 -37.72
N ARG A 34 18.45 29.74 -37.65
CA ARG A 34 17.13 30.39 -37.56
C ARG A 34 16.29 30.13 -38.82
N PRO A 35 15.02 29.70 -38.71
CA PRO A 35 14.08 29.74 -39.83
C PRO A 35 13.74 31.19 -40.21
N ARG A 36 13.83 31.52 -41.50
CA ARG A 36 13.42 32.82 -42.05
C ARG A 36 11.88 32.98 -42.01
N CYS A 37 11.42 34.22 -41.83
CA CYS A 37 10.00 34.57 -41.87
C CYS A 37 9.55 35.08 -43.26
N LEU A 38 8.21 35.08 -43.45
CA LEU A 38 7.38 35.81 -44.43
C LEU A 38 7.15 35.18 -45.83
N PRO A 39 6.02 35.51 -46.53
CA PRO A 39 4.89 36.39 -46.15
C PRO A 39 3.43 35.87 -46.38
N LYS A 40 2.51 36.43 -45.56
CA LYS A 40 1.13 36.92 -45.84
C LYS A 40 0.16 36.22 -46.84
N THR A 41 -0.98 35.75 -46.30
CA THR A 41 -2.40 36.20 -46.56
C THR A 41 -3.34 35.33 -45.67
N ALA A 42 -4.55 35.71 -45.23
CA ALA A 42 -5.29 36.98 -45.13
C ALA A 42 -6.07 36.93 -43.78
N LEU A 43 -6.10 37.96 -42.94
CA LEU A 43 -7.07 39.07 -42.95
C LEU A 43 -8.54 38.63 -42.84
N HIS A 44 -9.08 38.65 -41.61
CA HIS A 44 -10.41 39.25 -41.37
C HIS A 44 -10.52 39.81 -39.94
N ARG A 45 -11.01 41.06 -39.83
CA ARG A 45 -11.72 41.61 -38.66
C ARG A 45 -13.06 40.87 -38.52
N SER A 46 -13.81 40.86 -37.41
CA SER A 46 -14.07 41.91 -36.39
C SER A 46 -14.71 41.25 -35.14
N ASP A 47 -15.10 41.88 -34.03
CA ASP A 47 -15.06 43.28 -33.56
C ASP A 47 -15.02 43.32 -32.01
N GLN A 48 -14.79 44.52 -31.45
CA GLN A 48 -14.78 44.77 -30.00
C GLN A 48 -16.20 44.81 -29.40
N VAL A 49 -16.35 44.40 -28.13
CA VAL A 49 -17.07 45.20 -27.13
C VAL A 49 -16.30 45.16 -25.80
N SER A 50 -16.11 46.32 -25.18
CA SER A 50 -15.61 46.47 -23.81
C SER A 50 -16.51 47.45 -23.07
N PHE A 51 -16.87 47.19 -21.82
CA PHE A 51 -17.26 48.23 -20.87
C PHE A 51 -16.79 47.87 -19.43
N PRO A 52 -16.53 48.85 -18.53
CA PRO A 52 -15.51 48.68 -17.49
C PRO A 52 -15.94 48.96 -16.03
N ALA A 53 -14.99 48.67 -15.13
CA ALA A 53 -14.62 49.42 -13.91
C ALA A 53 -15.60 49.55 -12.71
N HIS A 54 -15.09 49.17 -11.53
CA HIS A 54 -14.95 49.98 -10.29
C HIS A 54 -13.91 49.24 -9.40
N ARG A 55 -12.75 49.77 -8.96
CA ARG A 55 -12.45 50.85 -7.98
C ARG A 55 -13.24 50.67 -6.66
N ASN A 56 -12.65 50.73 -5.45
CA ASN A 56 -11.33 51.25 -5.05
C ASN A 56 -10.95 50.89 -3.57
N LEU A 57 -9.69 51.15 -3.16
CA LEU A 57 -9.19 51.35 -1.77
C LEU A 57 -9.16 50.11 -0.82
N GLY A 58 -8.23 49.99 0.15
CA GLY A 58 -7.03 50.79 0.45
C GLY A 58 -6.37 50.45 1.82
N HIS A 59 -5.10 50.87 1.98
CA HIS A 59 -4.28 50.97 3.21
C HIS A 59 -3.47 49.77 3.78
N ARG A 60 -2.19 50.11 4.05
CA ARG A 60 -1.11 49.43 4.82
C ARG A 60 -0.87 50.25 6.15
N PRO A 61 0.28 50.17 6.85
CA PRO A 61 0.79 49.13 7.76
C PRO A 61 1.20 49.69 9.16
N SER A 62 1.78 48.88 10.06
CA SER A 62 2.53 49.33 11.26
C SER A 62 3.71 48.39 11.59
N THR A 63 4.63 48.82 12.48
CA THR A 63 5.98 48.22 12.66
C THR A 63 6.61 48.49 14.05
N LEU A 64 7.80 47.90 14.31
CA LEU A 64 8.71 48.02 15.49
C LEU A 64 8.34 47.15 16.72
N GLY A 65 9.29 46.71 17.57
CA GLY A 65 10.76 46.82 17.57
C GLY A 65 11.39 46.75 18.98
N SER A 66 12.74 46.82 19.11
CA SER A 66 13.54 47.01 20.37
C SER A 66 13.82 45.76 21.25
N ARG A 67 14.90 45.61 22.05
CA ARG A 67 16.39 45.81 21.91
C ARG A 67 17.11 45.08 23.09
N ARG A 68 18.45 44.94 23.05
CA ARG A 68 19.33 44.29 24.08
C ARG A 68 19.60 45.20 25.32
N PRO A 69 20.31 44.73 26.38
CA PRO A 69 21.78 44.91 26.45
C PRO A 69 22.61 43.77 27.13
N LEU A 70 23.95 43.95 27.19
CA LEU A 70 25.00 43.06 27.73
C LEU A 70 25.40 43.39 29.19
N PHE A 71 26.11 42.47 29.87
CA PHE A 71 27.23 42.80 30.77
C PHE A 71 28.32 41.69 30.81
N PHE A 72 29.45 41.94 31.48
CA PHE A 72 30.80 41.39 31.21
C PHE A 72 31.41 40.54 32.36
N LEU A 73 32.52 39.84 32.06
CA LEU A 73 33.63 39.32 32.93
C LEU A 73 33.83 37.78 33.04
N ALA A 74 35.12 37.41 33.11
CA ALA A 74 35.75 36.08 33.21
C ALA A 74 36.89 36.17 34.29
N PRO A 75 37.71 35.12 34.65
CA PRO A 75 37.89 33.80 34.01
C PRO A 75 38.13 32.55 34.93
N ALA A 76 38.17 31.37 34.29
CA ALA A 76 38.98 30.15 34.56
C ALA A 76 39.04 29.45 35.95
N ARG A 77 38.51 28.21 36.05
CA ARG A 77 39.26 26.92 35.86
C ARG A 77 38.34 25.68 35.94
N ASP A 78 38.83 24.53 35.46
CA ASP A 78 38.14 23.22 35.39
C ASP A 78 37.53 22.75 36.73
N ASN A 79 36.45 21.97 36.80
CA ASN A 79 36.27 20.64 36.17
C ASN A 79 34.82 20.11 36.36
N LYS A 80 34.44 19.03 35.66
CA LYS A 80 33.16 18.25 35.67
C LYS A 80 32.03 18.71 34.73
N SER A 81 31.79 17.91 33.68
CA SER A 81 30.53 17.85 32.90
C SER A 81 29.33 17.48 33.79
N PRO A 82 28.08 17.85 33.42
CA PRO A 82 27.29 16.92 32.60
C PRO A 82 26.19 17.53 31.68
N ARG A 83 25.56 16.63 30.88
CA ARG A 83 24.26 16.75 30.16
C ARG A 83 24.20 17.63 28.90
N ARG A 84 24.62 17.04 27.77
CA ARG A 84 24.19 17.43 26.42
C ARG A 84 22.81 16.82 26.13
N SER A 85 21.82 17.64 25.74
CA SER A 85 20.55 17.13 25.21
C SER A 85 20.79 16.27 23.97
N LYS A 86 20.14 15.10 23.89
CA LYS A 86 20.19 14.22 22.71
C LYS A 86 19.13 14.67 21.71
N ASN A 87 19.53 15.45 20.71
CA ASN A 87 18.73 15.55 19.48
C ASN A 87 18.66 14.17 18.78
N PRO A 88 17.56 13.86 18.07
CA PRO A 88 17.45 12.62 17.31
C PRO A 88 18.55 12.52 16.23
N ARG A 89 19.04 11.29 15.98
CA ARG A 89 20.06 11.05 14.94
C ARG A 89 19.42 11.15 13.54
N PRO A 90 20.12 11.66 12.51
CA PRO A 90 19.68 11.55 11.13
C PRO A 90 19.57 10.08 10.71
N SER A 91 18.55 9.75 9.92
CA SER A 91 18.39 8.42 9.33
C SER A 91 19.45 8.14 8.26
N ARG A 92 19.76 6.85 8.08
CA ARG A 92 20.75 6.30 7.12
C ARG A 92 20.69 6.97 5.74
N ALA A 93 21.72 7.74 5.39
CA ALA A 93 22.03 8.15 4.02
C ALA A 93 23.40 7.59 3.66
N GLY A 94 23.45 6.62 2.74
CA GLY A 94 24.67 5.87 2.43
C GLY A 94 24.70 5.16 1.09
N SER A 95 23.74 5.44 0.21
CA SER A 95 23.68 5.07 -1.21
C SER A 95 22.60 5.93 -1.86
N VAL A 96 22.96 7.06 -2.47
CA VAL A 96 21.99 7.92 -3.17
C VAL A 96 21.77 7.35 -4.57
N LYS A 97 20.53 6.96 -4.87
CA LYS A 97 20.11 6.44 -6.18
C LYS A 97 19.45 7.54 -7.00
N GLU A 98 19.36 7.35 -8.32
CA GLU A 98 18.62 8.23 -9.24
C GLU A 98 17.17 8.44 -8.76
N SER A 99 16.53 7.36 -8.29
CA SER A 99 15.19 7.36 -7.68
C SER A 99 15.02 8.35 -6.53
N ASP A 100 16.08 8.65 -5.80
CA ASP A 100 16.00 9.46 -4.58
C ASP A 100 15.88 10.94 -4.93
N TYR A 101 16.50 11.38 -6.03
CA TYR A 101 16.30 12.72 -6.59
C TYR A 101 14.87 12.92 -7.09
N ALA A 102 14.31 11.93 -7.81
CA ALA A 102 12.92 11.97 -8.26
C ALA A 102 11.93 11.97 -7.07
N THR A 103 12.17 11.13 -6.05
CA THR A 103 11.35 11.05 -4.83
C THR A 103 11.44 12.33 -3.99
N THR A 104 12.59 13.01 -4.00
CA THR A 104 12.79 14.25 -3.26
C THR A 104 12.05 15.40 -3.94
N ILE A 105 12.20 15.57 -5.27
CA ILE A 105 11.57 16.69 -5.99
C ILE A 105 10.04 16.57 -6.06
N GLN A 106 9.48 15.34 -6.05
CA GLN A 106 8.03 15.09 -5.95
C GLN A 106 7.41 15.52 -4.61
N ARG A 107 8.21 15.90 -3.61
CA ARG A 107 7.71 16.52 -2.37
C ARG A 107 7.37 18.00 -2.55
N HIS A 108 7.73 18.60 -3.68
CA HIS A 108 7.39 19.97 -3.99
C HIS A 108 5.87 20.10 -4.30
N PRO A 109 5.12 21.03 -3.67
CA PRO A 109 3.65 21.07 -3.79
C PRO A 109 3.09 21.19 -5.21
N GLU A 110 3.86 21.77 -6.13
CA GLU A 110 3.44 21.96 -7.53
C GLU A 110 3.87 20.84 -8.50
N VAL A 111 4.59 19.82 -8.02
CA VAL A 111 5.09 18.71 -8.85
C VAL A 111 4.15 17.52 -8.77
N GLN A 112 3.59 17.12 -9.92
CA GLN A 112 2.70 15.98 -10.04
C GLN A 112 3.49 14.66 -10.18
N LYS A 113 4.56 14.68 -10.99
CA LYS A 113 5.43 13.52 -11.23
C LYS A 113 6.82 14.00 -11.59
N ALA A 114 7.84 13.20 -11.28
CA ALA A 114 9.19 13.44 -11.77
C ALA A 114 9.94 12.14 -12.03
N ALA A 115 10.90 12.17 -12.94
CA ALA A 115 11.87 11.12 -13.18
C ALA A 115 13.28 11.74 -13.15
N ALA A 116 14.27 10.99 -12.68
CA ALA A 116 15.65 11.47 -12.58
C ALA A 116 16.62 10.42 -13.11
N GLN A 117 17.73 10.86 -13.69
CA GLN A 117 18.80 10.03 -14.24
C GLN A 117 20.16 10.69 -14.05
N LEU A 118 21.17 9.92 -13.65
CA LEU A 118 22.56 10.33 -13.56
C LEU A 118 23.26 10.11 -14.89
N ARG A 119 23.92 11.15 -15.43
CA ARG A 119 24.70 11.04 -16.67
C ARG A 119 26.10 11.59 -16.45
N TRP A 120 27.11 10.86 -16.90
CA TRP A 120 28.49 11.34 -16.95
C TRP A 120 28.62 12.37 -18.07
N THR A 121 29.00 13.61 -17.74
CA THR A 121 29.11 14.72 -18.69
C THR A 121 30.57 15.02 -19.10
N GLY A 122 31.51 14.17 -18.70
CA GLY A 122 32.92 14.20 -19.12
C GLY A 122 33.88 14.37 -17.95
N SER A 123 33.59 15.32 -17.06
CA SER A 123 34.42 15.62 -15.87
C SER A 123 33.72 15.36 -14.53
N TRP A 124 32.39 15.22 -14.54
CA TRP A 124 31.58 14.85 -13.37
C TRP A 124 30.24 14.22 -13.80
N TYR A 125 29.39 13.90 -12.82
CA TYR A 125 28.02 13.44 -13.05
C TYR A 125 27.03 14.61 -12.95
N THR A 126 26.06 14.65 -13.86
CA THR A 126 24.91 15.57 -13.80
C THR A 126 23.63 14.76 -13.62
N VAL A 127 22.79 15.17 -12.67
CA VAL A 127 21.45 14.63 -12.43
C VAL A 127 20.46 15.37 -13.34
N PHE A 128 19.97 14.70 -14.37
CA PHE A 128 18.88 15.20 -15.20
C PHE A 128 17.56 14.83 -14.53
N ILE A 129 16.72 15.82 -14.24
CA ILE A 129 15.41 15.63 -13.60
C ILE A 129 14.32 16.18 -14.51
N VAL A 130 13.45 15.30 -15.00
CA VAL A 130 12.25 15.68 -15.76
C VAL A 130 11.10 15.85 -14.79
N VAL A 131 10.42 17.00 -14.84
CA VAL A 131 9.39 17.38 -13.87
C VAL A 131 8.07 17.74 -14.56
N ASP A 132 7.02 16.98 -14.25
CA ASP A 132 5.65 17.24 -14.66
C ASP A 132 4.93 18.03 -13.56
N ARG A 133 4.42 19.23 -13.89
CA ARG A 133 3.67 20.09 -12.96
C ARG A 133 2.18 19.75 -13.00
N TYR A 134 1.49 19.91 -11.88
CA TYR A 134 0.03 19.83 -11.86
C TYR A 134 -0.59 20.76 -12.92
N SER A 135 -1.63 20.27 -13.61
CA SER A 135 -2.29 20.95 -14.72
C SER A 135 -1.35 21.33 -15.87
N GLY A 136 -0.35 20.49 -16.17
CA GLY A 136 0.51 20.59 -17.35
C GLY A 136 1.25 21.93 -17.49
N ARG A 137 1.46 22.64 -16.38
CA ARG A 137 2.07 23.97 -16.38
C ARG A 137 3.52 23.88 -16.92
N PRO A 138 3.98 24.85 -17.72
CA PRO A 138 5.35 24.85 -18.22
C PRO A 138 6.35 24.99 -17.07
N ILE A 139 7.57 24.44 -17.21
CA ILE A 139 8.69 24.83 -16.34
C ILE A 139 9.27 26.14 -16.87
N ASP A 140 8.75 27.25 -16.36
CA ASP A 140 9.33 28.57 -16.57
C ASP A 140 10.65 28.76 -15.79
N ALA A 141 11.37 29.85 -16.06
CA ALA A 141 12.67 30.10 -15.45
C ALA A 141 12.59 30.31 -13.93
N GLN A 142 11.54 30.98 -13.44
CA GLN A 142 11.33 31.25 -12.02
C GLN A 142 11.09 29.94 -11.24
N PHE A 143 10.21 29.08 -11.76
CA PHE A 143 9.93 27.78 -11.16
C PHE A 143 11.13 26.82 -11.25
N ARG A 144 11.94 26.92 -12.31
CA ARG A 144 13.22 26.17 -12.39
C ARG A 144 14.19 26.59 -11.28
N GLU A 145 14.35 27.89 -11.02
CA GLU A 145 15.21 28.38 -9.93
C GLU A 145 14.68 27.98 -8.56
N GLU A 146 13.36 28.03 -8.34
CA GLU A 146 12.69 27.55 -7.13
C GLU A 146 12.99 26.06 -6.87
N LEU A 147 12.84 25.20 -7.88
CA LEU A 147 13.15 23.77 -7.76
C LEU A 147 14.65 23.50 -7.56
N LEU A 148 15.54 24.29 -8.17
CA LEU A 148 16.99 24.17 -7.93
C LEU A 148 17.35 24.57 -6.49
N ALA A 149 16.74 25.62 -5.95
CA ALA A 149 16.90 26.04 -4.56
C ALA A 149 16.34 24.98 -3.58
N PHE A 150 15.18 24.40 -3.89
CA PHE A 150 14.57 23.29 -3.13
C PHE A 150 15.46 22.04 -3.10
N MET A 151 16.12 21.71 -4.22
CA MET A 151 17.01 20.55 -4.33
C MET A 151 18.42 20.78 -3.78
N ALA A 152 18.85 22.04 -3.56
CA ALA A 152 20.20 22.36 -3.10
C ALA A 152 20.65 21.65 -1.80
N PRO A 153 19.81 21.45 -0.76
CA PRO A 153 20.19 20.71 0.45
C PRO A 153 20.36 19.20 0.24
N TYR A 154 19.82 18.67 -0.87
CA TYR A 154 19.79 17.24 -1.18
C TYR A 154 20.78 16.86 -2.30
N ARG A 155 21.48 17.84 -2.88
CA ARG A 155 22.48 17.64 -3.92
C ARG A 155 23.76 17.03 -3.34
N LEU A 156 24.23 15.93 -3.93
CA LEU A 156 25.57 15.41 -3.65
C LEU A 156 26.66 16.42 -4.08
N MET A 157 27.71 16.56 -3.29
CA MET A 157 28.91 17.30 -3.75
C MET A 157 29.46 16.67 -5.03
N GLY A 158 29.94 17.52 -5.95
CA GLY A 158 30.43 17.09 -7.26
C GLY A 158 29.37 16.63 -8.27
N HIS A 159 28.07 16.84 -7.99
CA HIS A 159 26.98 16.49 -8.91
C HIS A 159 26.12 17.72 -9.23
N ASP A 160 26.03 18.11 -10.50
CA ASP A 160 25.11 19.18 -10.91
C ASP A 160 23.68 18.66 -11.11
N ILE A 161 22.69 19.55 -11.05
CA ILE A 161 21.28 19.21 -11.26
C ILE A 161 20.75 20.04 -12.43
N GLU A 162 20.14 19.38 -13.42
CA GLU A 162 19.49 20.03 -14.55
C GLU A 162 18.00 19.64 -14.57
N ILE A 163 17.10 20.64 -14.65
CA ILE A 163 15.65 20.43 -14.55
C ILE A 163 14.96 20.76 -15.88
N GLN A 164 14.32 19.76 -16.47
CA GLN A 164 13.72 19.82 -17.80
C GLN A 164 12.20 19.53 -17.76
N ALA A 165 11.46 20.14 -18.69
CA ALA A 165 10.03 19.85 -18.87
C ALA A 165 9.87 18.52 -19.64
N PRO A 166 8.79 17.76 -19.41
CA PRO A 166 8.53 16.53 -20.15
C PRO A 166 8.20 16.81 -21.60
N TYR A 167 8.69 15.94 -22.48
CA TYR A 167 8.17 15.82 -23.84
C TYR A 167 7.10 14.74 -23.85
N PHE A 168 5.85 15.13 -24.10
CA PHE A 168 4.74 14.19 -24.24
C PHE A 168 4.84 13.49 -25.60
N VAL A 169 5.04 12.17 -25.58
CA VAL A 169 5.14 11.32 -26.77
C VAL A 169 3.79 10.68 -27.05
N ASN A 170 3.34 10.64 -28.31
CA ASN A 170 2.12 9.91 -28.65
C ASN A 170 2.38 8.40 -28.58
N LEU A 171 1.57 7.69 -27.80
CA LEU A 171 1.55 6.23 -27.79
C LEU A 171 0.78 5.71 -29.00
N ASP A 172 1.45 4.91 -29.85
CA ASP A 172 0.82 4.23 -30.99
C ASP A 172 0.80 2.70 -30.73
N ILE A 173 -0.36 2.15 -30.34
CA ILE A 173 -0.48 0.75 -29.92
C ILE A 173 -0.87 -0.18 -31.09
N ALA A 174 0.10 -0.95 -31.59
CA ALA A 174 -0.14 -2.03 -32.56
C ALA A 174 -0.38 -3.39 -31.86
N LEU A 175 -1.55 -3.98 -32.04
CA LEU A 175 -1.92 -5.29 -31.48
C LEU A 175 -2.08 -6.34 -32.59
N THR A 176 -1.49 -7.53 -32.41
CA THR A 176 -1.81 -8.72 -33.22
C THR A 176 -2.75 -9.63 -32.41
N VAL A 177 -3.97 -9.83 -32.89
CA VAL A 177 -5.01 -10.58 -32.16
C VAL A 177 -5.36 -11.86 -32.91
N HIS A 178 -5.30 -12.99 -32.19
CA HIS A 178 -5.74 -14.29 -32.68
C HIS A 178 -7.23 -14.48 -32.36
N VAL A 179 -8.06 -14.48 -33.41
CA VAL A 179 -9.51 -14.64 -33.30
C VAL A 179 -9.88 -16.12 -33.33
N LEU A 180 -10.71 -16.57 -32.38
CA LEU A 180 -11.22 -17.96 -32.34
C LEU A 180 -12.13 -18.26 -33.55
N PRO A 181 -12.23 -19.53 -34.01
CA PRO A 181 -12.96 -19.87 -35.24
C PRO A 181 -14.42 -19.42 -35.27
N ASN A 182 -15.04 -19.35 -34.08
CA ASN A 182 -16.46 -19.08 -33.86
C ASN A 182 -16.79 -17.57 -33.91
N TYR A 183 -15.79 -16.69 -34.06
CA TYR A 183 -15.93 -15.24 -33.92
C TYR A 183 -15.57 -14.51 -35.21
N PHE A 184 -16.45 -13.60 -35.66
CA PHE A 184 -16.17 -12.75 -36.81
C PHE A 184 -15.12 -11.69 -36.48
N GLN A 185 -14.05 -11.64 -37.27
CA GLN A 185 -12.96 -10.66 -37.11
C GLN A 185 -13.45 -9.21 -37.06
N SER A 186 -14.48 -8.87 -37.85
CA SER A 186 -15.08 -7.54 -37.88
C SER A 186 -15.76 -7.17 -36.56
N SER A 187 -16.37 -8.15 -35.88
CA SER A 187 -16.97 -7.97 -34.55
C SER A 187 -15.89 -7.80 -33.49
N VAL A 188 -14.86 -8.66 -33.49
CA VAL A 188 -13.72 -8.55 -32.56
C VAL A 188 -12.96 -7.24 -32.76
N LYS A 189 -12.70 -6.83 -34.00
CA LYS A 189 -12.10 -5.53 -34.33
C LYS A 189 -12.96 -4.37 -33.82
N ARG A 190 -14.29 -4.41 -34.00
CA ARG A 190 -15.19 -3.37 -33.49
C ARG A 190 -15.12 -3.30 -31.96
N SER A 191 -15.29 -4.44 -31.29
CA SER A 191 -15.23 -4.54 -29.83
C SER A 191 -13.88 -4.07 -29.28
N LEU A 192 -12.75 -4.38 -29.93
CA LEU A 192 -11.44 -3.85 -29.53
C LEU A 192 -11.32 -2.33 -29.74
N MET A 193 -11.83 -1.79 -30.85
CA MET A 193 -11.85 -0.34 -31.10
C MET A 193 -12.77 0.43 -30.14
N GLU A 194 -13.83 -0.22 -29.66
CA GLU A 194 -14.73 0.28 -28.62
C GLU A 194 -14.06 0.21 -27.24
N THR A 195 -13.53 -0.95 -26.86
CA THR A 195 -12.80 -1.18 -25.59
C THR A 195 -11.59 -0.27 -25.46
N PHE A 196 -10.80 -0.05 -26.52
CA PHE A 196 -9.69 0.91 -26.53
C PHE A 196 -10.11 2.30 -27.05
N SER A 197 -11.39 2.64 -27.03
CA SER A 197 -11.83 4.00 -27.36
C SER A 197 -11.54 4.99 -26.24
N ASN A 198 -11.66 6.27 -26.58
CA ASN A 198 -11.73 7.39 -25.65
C ASN A 198 -13.19 7.87 -25.43
N LYS A 199 -14.19 7.00 -25.64
CA LYS A 199 -15.62 7.32 -25.63
C LYS A 199 -16.38 6.50 -24.60
N ASP A 200 -17.54 6.99 -24.17
CA ASP A 200 -18.55 6.17 -23.52
C ASP A 200 -19.13 5.16 -24.54
N LEU A 201 -19.36 3.93 -24.11
CA LEU A 201 -19.92 2.84 -24.90
C LEU A 201 -21.41 2.65 -24.58
N ALA A 202 -22.14 2.02 -25.51
CA ALA A 202 -23.47 1.53 -25.20
C ALA A 202 -23.38 0.53 -24.03
N VAL A 203 -24.35 0.59 -23.10
CA VAL A 203 -24.35 -0.14 -21.80
C VAL A 203 -23.36 0.41 -20.75
N GLY A 204 -23.09 1.72 -20.76
CA GLY A 204 -22.50 2.44 -19.60
C GLY A 204 -21.05 2.09 -19.26
N GLN A 205 -20.41 1.24 -20.05
CA GLN A 205 -18.98 0.96 -19.98
C GLN A 205 -18.21 2.09 -20.66
N ARG A 206 -17.04 2.43 -20.13
CA ARG A 206 -16.14 3.43 -20.69
C ARG A 206 -15.03 2.74 -21.47
N GLY A 207 -14.66 3.29 -22.62
CA GLY A 207 -13.42 2.90 -23.28
C GLY A 207 -12.21 3.09 -22.35
N PHE A 208 -11.22 2.23 -22.47
CA PHE A 208 -10.00 2.19 -21.65
C PHE A 208 -9.22 3.52 -21.64
N PHE A 209 -9.36 4.34 -22.70
CA PHE A 209 -8.76 5.67 -22.80
C PHE A 209 -9.75 6.81 -22.58
N HIS A 210 -10.93 6.56 -21.99
CA HIS A 210 -11.91 7.58 -21.67
C HIS A 210 -11.35 8.62 -20.68
N PRO A 211 -11.63 9.93 -20.85
CA PRO A 211 -11.06 10.96 -19.98
C PRO A 211 -11.67 11.03 -18.57
N GLN A 212 -12.87 10.48 -18.31
CA GLN A 212 -13.51 10.54 -16.98
C GLN A 212 -12.95 9.50 -15.98
N ALA A 213 -11.66 9.64 -15.64
CA ALA A 213 -11.06 9.05 -14.46
C ALA A 213 -11.26 9.99 -13.25
N TYR A 214 -11.61 9.44 -12.10
CA TYR A 214 -11.63 10.12 -10.80
C TYR A 214 -10.82 9.29 -9.80
N ILE A 215 -10.30 9.95 -8.77
CA ILE A 215 -9.51 9.31 -7.70
C ILE A 215 -10.31 9.40 -6.41
N VAL A 216 -10.40 8.29 -5.69
CA VAL A 216 -10.96 8.25 -4.33
C VAL A 216 -9.82 8.22 -3.33
N ARG A 217 -9.86 9.08 -2.31
CA ARG A 217 -8.92 9.11 -1.20
C ARG A 217 -9.68 9.10 0.11
N ILE A 218 -9.23 8.29 1.08
CA ILE A 218 -9.76 8.28 2.45
C ILE A 218 -8.71 8.97 3.34
N ASP A 219 -9.14 9.86 4.23
CA ASP A 219 -8.26 10.54 5.19
C ASP A 219 -8.15 9.79 6.54
N ASP A 220 -7.25 10.25 7.42
CA ASP A 220 -7.03 9.68 8.76
C ASP A 220 -8.30 9.69 9.66
N ASN A 221 -9.33 10.47 9.31
CA ASN A 221 -10.60 10.56 10.03
C ASN A 221 -11.70 9.67 9.39
N GLY A 222 -11.40 8.98 8.28
CA GLY A 222 -12.35 8.16 7.53
C GLY A 222 -13.20 8.92 6.51
N ASN A 223 -12.94 10.22 6.26
CA ASN A 223 -13.67 10.98 5.25
C ASN A 223 -13.23 10.56 3.85
N THR A 224 -14.20 10.33 2.96
CA THR A 224 -13.93 9.96 1.56
C THR A 224 -13.96 11.20 0.68
N ASN A 225 -12.80 11.58 0.15
CA ASN A 225 -12.61 12.68 -0.79
C ASN A 225 -12.54 12.12 -2.22
N ILE A 226 -13.40 12.62 -3.12
CA ILE A 226 -13.39 12.27 -4.54
C ILE A 226 -12.77 13.42 -5.33
N THR A 227 -11.67 13.15 -6.03
CA THR A 227 -10.98 14.11 -6.88
C THR A 227 -11.24 13.79 -8.34
N PHE A 228 -11.86 14.73 -9.06
CA PHE A 228 -12.07 14.67 -10.50
C PHE A 228 -10.90 15.32 -11.25
N GLY A 229 -10.80 15.06 -12.56
CA GLY A 229 -9.77 15.66 -13.38
C GLY A 229 -9.96 17.16 -13.60
N ASP A 230 -8.92 17.82 -14.08
CA ASP A 230 -8.88 19.27 -14.33
C ASP A 230 -9.12 19.66 -15.79
N GLY A 231 -9.31 18.67 -16.67
CA GLY A 231 -9.35 18.81 -18.13
C GLY A 231 -8.04 18.45 -18.82
N GLN A 232 -6.97 18.16 -18.07
CA GLN A 232 -5.68 17.71 -18.58
C GLN A 232 -5.33 16.32 -18.04
N SER A 233 -5.32 16.16 -16.71
CA SER A 233 -5.21 14.86 -16.01
C SER A 233 -6.59 14.31 -15.70
N GLY A 234 -7.36 14.00 -16.75
CA GLY A 234 -8.73 13.52 -16.66
C GLY A 234 -9.78 14.62 -16.85
N ALA A 235 -11.06 14.21 -16.90
CA ALA A 235 -12.16 15.09 -17.25
C ALA A 235 -12.57 16.02 -16.10
N ARG A 236 -12.70 17.30 -16.43
CA ARG A 236 -13.36 18.30 -15.61
C ARG A 236 -14.85 18.02 -15.52
N LEU A 237 -15.43 18.22 -14.34
CA LEU A 237 -16.89 18.19 -14.14
C LEU A 237 -17.57 19.25 -15.04
N PRO A 238 -18.78 18.95 -15.57
CA PRO A 238 -19.59 19.97 -16.24
C PRO A 238 -19.98 21.08 -15.26
N THR A 239 -20.24 22.29 -15.74
CA THR A 239 -20.79 23.37 -14.90
C THR A 239 -22.30 23.18 -14.70
N GLY A 240 -22.77 23.35 -13.47
CA GLY A 240 -24.18 23.26 -13.08
C GLY A 240 -24.33 22.90 -11.60
N ASP A 241 -25.56 22.93 -11.10
CA ASP A 241 -25.93 22.45 -9.77
C ASP A 241 -26.45 21.01 -9.83
N GLU A 242 -26.34 20.25 -8.73
CA GLU A 242 -26.80 18.85 -8.59
C GLU A 242 -26.28 17.86 -9.68
N ASN A 243 -25.24 18.24 -10.40
CA ASN A 243 -24.62 17.54 -11.52
C ASN A 243 -23.72 16.34 -11.14
N ILE A 244 -23.60 16.02 -9.85
CA ILE A 244 -22.81 14.89 -9.32
C ILE A 244 -23.76 13.98 -8.53
N THR A 245 -24.02 12.79 -9.07
CA THR A 245 -24.70 11.72 -8.33
C THR A 245 -23.70 10.63 -7.98
N ALA A 246 -23.67 10.20 -6.72
CA ALA A 246 -22.82 9.11 -6.25
C ALA A 246 -23.66 8.00 -5.62
N THR A 247 -23.51 6.77 -6.12
CA THR A 247 -24.09 5.57 -5.52
C THR A 247 -22.99 4.83 -4.76
N TYR A 248 -23.15 4.70 -3.45
CA TYR A 248 -22.20 4.01 -2.57
C TYR A 248 -22.92 3.10 -1.58
N ARG A 249 -22.20 2.14 -1.01
CA ARG A 249 -22.70 1.27 0.06
C ARG A 249 -22.09 1.72 1.38
N SER A 250 -22.91 2.05 2.36
CA SER A 250 -22.48 2.24 3.74
C SER A 250 -22.62 0.92 4.50
N GLY A 251 -21.59 0.54 5.25
CA GLY A 251 -21.59 -0.65 6.10
C GLY A 251 -21.57 -0.27 7.58
N ILE A 252 -22.18 -1.09 8.43
CA ILE A 252 -22.23 -0.90 9.88
C ILE A 252 -21.05 -1.54 10.64
N ARG A 253 -19.96 -1.91 9.93
CA ARG A 253 -18.79 -2.62 10.48
C ARG A 253 -19.20 -3.97 11.11
N LEU A 254 -18.50 -4.40 12.18
CA LEU A 254 -18.70 -5.68 12.85
C LEU A 254 -20.13 -5.89 13.38
N ASP A 255 -20.87 -4.80 13.67
CA ASP A 255 -22.29 -4.85 14.05
C ASP A 255 -23.19 -5.48 12.96
N GLY A 256 -22.67 -5.64 11.74
CA GLY A 256 -23.32 -6.35 10.63
C GLY A 256 -23.09 -7.86 10.59
N GLU A 257 -22.20 -8.41 11.41
CA GLU A 257 -21.98 -9.87 11.52
C GLU A 257 -23.00 -10.50 12.46
N VAL A 258 -24.21 -10.72 11.93
CA VAL A 258 -25.31 -11.34 12.67
C VAL A 258 -25.43 -12.84 12.37
N GLY A 259 -25.89 -13.61 13.35
CA GLY A 259 -26.11 -15.04 13.21
C GLY A 259 -27.16 -15.40 12.13
N ALA A 260 -27.20 -16.67 11.73
CA ALA A 260 -28.28 -17.18 10.90
C ALA A 260 -29.66 -16.91 11.54
N GLY A 261 -30.66 -16.60 10.73
CA GLY A 261 -32.02 -16.28 11.18
C GLY A 261 -32.22 -14.88 11.76
N SER A 262 -31.20 -14.01 11.79
CA SER A 262 -31.27 -12.68 12.42
C SER A 262 -31.76 -11.56 11.49
N LEU A 263 -31.59 -11.70 10.17
CA LEU A 263 -31.98 -10.70 9.16
C LEU A 263 -33.42 -10.92 8.69
N THR A 264 -34.38 -10.58 9.54
CA THR A 264 -35.82 -10.80 9.30
C THR A 264 -36.58 -9.58 8.77
N VAL A 265 -35.96 -8.40 8.74
CA VAL A 265 -36.64 -7.12 8.43
C VAL A 265 -36.31 -6.65 7.01
N LEU A 266 -37.34 -6.60 6.16
CA LEU A 266 -37.31 -5.98 4.83
C LEU A 266 -37.32 -4.44 4.93
N GLN A 267 -36.22 -3.77 4.53
CA GLN A 267 -36.18 -2.30 4.38
C GLN A 267 -37.13 -1.80 3.27
N THR A 268 -37.22 -2.55 2.18
CA THR A 268 -38.20 -2.35 1.11
C THR A 268 -39.01 -3.63 0.99
N ARG A 269 -40.34 -3.54 0.84
CA ARG A 269 -41.22 -4.72 0.67
C ARG A 269 -41.73 -4.80 -0.78
N PRO A 270 -41.03 -5.53 -1.68
CA PRO A 270 -41.59 -5.89 -2.98
C PRO A 270 -42.91 -6.65 -2.82
N LEU A 271 -43.85 -6.40 -3.73
CA LEU A 271 -45.13 -7.11 -3.77
C LEU A 271 -44.89 -8.62 -3.95
N GLY A 272 -45.56 -9.44 -3.13
CA GLY A 272 -45.49 -10.89 -3.17
C GLY A 272 -44.46 -11.55 -2.24
N ILE A 273 -43.60 -10.79 -1.56
CA ILE A 273 -42.67 -11.35 -0.56
C ILE A 273 -43.32 -11.34 0.83
N VAL A 274 -43.44 -12.51 1.45
CA VAL A 274 -44.08 -12.71 2.77
C VAL A 274 -43.07 -12.62 3.91
N GLU A 275 -41.89 -13.20 3.73
CA GLU A 275 -40.82 -13.28 4.72
C GLU A 275 -39.44 -13.22 4.03
N VAL A 276 -38.44 -12.73 4.76
CA VAL A 276 -37.02 -12.87 4.42
C VAL A 276 -36.27 -13.30 5.67
N THR A 277 -35.25 -14.13 5.50
CA THR A 277 -34.35 -14.58 6.56
C THR A 277 -32.96 -14.83 5.95
N ASN A 278 -31.89 -14.74 6.74
CA ASN A 278 -30.56 -15.18 6.33
C ASN A 278 -30.32 -16.63 6.80
N PRO A 279 -30.35 -17.64 5.92
CA PRO A 279 -30.09 -19.03 6.32
C PRO A 279 -28.64 -19.28 6.77
N LEU A 280 -27.73 -18.36 6.47
CA LEU A 280 -26.33 -18.38 6.87
C LEU A 280 -25.99 -17.11 7.68
N PRO A 281 -25.03 -17.16 8.62
CA PRO A 281 -24.55 -15.97 9.31
C PRO A 281 -23.95 -14.97 8.32
N ALA A 282 -24.10 -13.68 8.62
CA ALA A 282 -23.40 -12.62 7.91
C ALA A 282 -21.94 -12.58 8.40
N ILE A 283 -20.99 -12.60 7.47
CA ILE A 283 -19.54 -12.66 7.73
C ILE A 283 -18.77 -11.76 6.76
N GLY A 284 -17.54 -11.41 7.12
CA GLY A 284 -16.63 -10.64 6.28
C GLY A 284 -16.72 -9.12 6.51
N ALA A 285 -17.26 -8.69 7.65
CA ALA A 285 -17.11 -7.31 8.08
C ALA A 285 -15.74 -7.08 8.70
N ALA A 286 -15.26 -5.84 8.62
CA ALA A 286 -14.03 -5.42 9.29
C ALA A 286 -14.19 -3.99 9.80
N SER A 287 -13.50 -3.68 10.89
CA SER A 287 -13.25 -2.31 11.29
C SER A 287 -12.37 -1.59 10.25
N PRO A 288 -12.50 -0.27 10.08
CA PRO A 288 -11.57 0.52 9.29
C PRO A 288 -10.13 0.31 9.75
N GLU A 289 -9.20 0.32 8.81
CA GLU A 289 -7.78 0.18 9.14
C GLU A 289 -7.30 1.37 9.97
N THR A 290 -6.64 1.09 11.09
CA THR A 290 -6.08 2.13 11.96
C THR A 290 -4.80 2.72 11.36
N ARG A 291 -4.47 3.96 11.72
CA ARG A 291 -3.24 4.65 11.27
C ARG A 291 -1.95 3.85 11.53
N ASP A 292 -1.90 3.09 12.62
CA ASP A 292 -0.71 2.34 13.01
C ASP A 292 -0.63 0.99 12.26
N GLN A 293 -1.77 0.34 11.95
CA GLN A 293 -1.84 -0.74 10.97
C GLN A 293 -1.42 -0.22 9.58
N ALA A 294 -1.98 0.89 9.11
CA ALA A 294 -1.64 1.50 7.83
C ALA A 294 -0.15 1.85 7.72
N ARG A 295 0.49 2.30 8.80
CA ARG A 295 1.95 2.53 8.81
C ARG A 295 2.75 1.24 8.63
N SER A 296 2.26 0.12 9.15
CA SER A 296 2.89 -1.20 8.98
C SER A 296 2.62 -1.81 7.59
N GLN A 297 1.45 -1.54 6.98
CA GLN A 297 1.04 -2.08 5.67
C GLN A 297 1.45 -1.21 4.48
N ALA A 298 1.59 0.11 4.64
CA ALA A 298 1.91 1.02 3.52
C ALA A 298 3.20 0.66 2.74
N PRO A 299 4.31 0.19 3.36
CA PRO A 299 5.48 -0.28 2.61
C PRO A 299 5.20 -1.55 1.79
N VAL A 300 4.27 -2.40 2.24
CA VAL A 300 3.88 -3.66 1.60
C VAL A 300 3.02 -3.38 0.34
N ASN A 301 2.16 -2.36 0.39
CA ASN A 301 1.34 -1.91 -0.75
C ASN A 301 2.16 -1.31 -1.93
N ILE A 302 3.47 -1.07 -1.76
CA ILE A 302 4.36 -0.61 -2.84
C ILE A 302 4.94 -1.81 -3.62
N LEU A 303 4.77 -3.05 -3.13
CA LEU A 303 5.56 -4.22 -3.53
C LEU A 303 4.84 -5.36 -4.28
N PRO A 304 3.64 -5.17 -4.85
CA PRO A 304 3.31 -5.90 -6.09
C PRO A 304 2.75 -4.99 -7.21
N MET A 305 3.48 -4.92 -8.32
CA MET A 305 3.09 -4.18 -9.53
C MET A 305 2.07 -4.98 -10.37
N GLU A 306 0.78 -4.93 -10.04
CA GLU A 306 -0.35 -5.55 -10.78
C GLU A 306 -0.25 -7.08 -11.04
N ARG A 307 0.82 -7.73 -10.56
CA ARG A 307 1.24 -9.06 -10.99
C ARG A 307 2.08 -9.75 -9.93
N ILE A 308 1.90 -11.07 -9.79
CA ILE A 308 2.67 -11.97 -8.93
C ILE A 308 3.77 -12.65 -9.76
N VAL A 309 5.03 -12.57 -9.35
CA VAL A 309 6.19 -13.12 -10.06
C VAL A 309 7.06 -14.02 -9.18
N SER A 310 7.34 -13.61 -7.95
CA SER A 310 8.14 -14.34 -6.96
C SER A 310 7.28 -15.08 -5.93
N VAL A 311 7.89 -16.00 -5.17
CA VAL A 311 7.22 -16.67 -4.04
C VAL A 311 6.80 -15.64 -2.98
N GLN A 312 7.64 -14.66 -2.67
CA GLN A 312 7.33 -13.60 -1.70
C GLN A 312 6.18 -12.69 -2.18
N ASP A 313 5.98 -12.57 -3.50
CA ASP A 313 4.89 -11.77 -4.06
C ASP A 313 3.53 -12.40 -3.73
N PHE A 314 3.45 -13.74 -3.62
CA PHE A 314 2.22 -14.42 -3.19
C PHE A 314 1.84 -14.03 -1.75
N GLU A 315 2.79 -14.07 -0.81
CA GLU A 315 2.54 -13.62 0.57
C GLU A 315 2.18 -12.13 0.62
N THR A 316 2.94 -11.30 -0.10
CA THR A 316 2.75 -9.84 -0.16
C THR A 316 1.36 -9.50 -0.71
N PHE A 317 1.00 -10.01 -1.87
CA PHE A 317 -0.31 -9.80 -2.51
C PHE A 317 -1.46 -10.30 -1.62
N THR A 318 -1.32 -11.50 -1.05
CA THR A 318 -2.35 -12.09 -0.17
C THR A 318 -2.55 -11.27 1.10
N ARG A 319 -1.46 -10.77 1.70
CA ARG A 319 -1.50 -9.94 2.91
C ARG A 319 -2.11 -8.55 2.67
N THR A 320 -1.98 -8.01 1.46
CA THR A 320 -2.64 -6.74 1.06
C THR A 320 -4.10 -6.92 0.64
N PHE A 321 -4.59 -8.16 0.51
CA PHE A 321 -5.97 -8.43 0.10
C PHE A 321 -6.98 -8.04 1.20
N ALA A 322 -8.05 -7.36 0.81
CA ALA A 322 -9.08 -6.91 1.75
C ALA A 322 -9.74 -8.12 2.46
N GLY A 323 -9.81 -8.07 3.78
CA GLY A 323 -10.33 -9.17 4.63
C GLY A 323 -9.25 -10.13 5.16
N ILE A 324 -8.04 -10.15 4.59
CA ILE A 324 -6.91 -10.91 5.13
C ILE A 324 -6.19 -10.09 6.21
N GLY A 325 -5.82 -10.75 7.31
CA GLY A 325 -5.05 -10.18 8.42
C GLY A 325 -3.61 -10.68 8.48
N LYS A 326 -3.43 -11.99 8.24
CA LYS A 326 -2.11 -12.62 8.14
C LYS A 326 -2.09 -13.58 6.95
N ALA A 327 -0.94 -13.63 6.29
CA ALA A 327 -0.61 -14.62 5.28
C ALA A 327 0.85 -15.05 5.50
N THR A 328 1.16 -16.32 5.22
CA THR A 328 2.53 -16.76 4.97
C THR A 328 2.57 -17.75 3.81
N VAL A 329 3.69 -17.77 3.10
CA VAL A 329 3.93 -18.67 1.97
C VAL A 329 5.01 -19.70 2.28
N ALA A 330 4.80 -20.95 1.87
CA ALA A 330 5.79 -22.00 1.87
C ALA A 330 5.91 -22.64 0.48
N THR A 331 7.13 -23.00 0.09
CA THR A 331 7.37 -23.85 -1.09
C THR A 331 7.54 -25.29 -0.59
N LEU A 332 6.60 -26.15 -0.92
CA LEU A 332 6.55 -27.56 -0.53
C LEU A 332 6.95 -28.46 -1.69
N GLU A 333 7.86 -29.41 -1.49
CA GLU A 333 8.29 -30.34 -2.55
C GLU A 333 7.34 -31.55 -2.63
N ILE A 334 6.57 -31.64 -3.72
CA ILE A 334 5.63 -32.75 -3.96
C ILE A 334 6.22 -33.78 -4.93
N GLY A 335 7.30 -34.43 -4.50
CA GLY A 335 8.03 -35.44 -5.29
C GLY A 335 9.07 -34.84 -6.22
N GLN A 336 9.38 -35.52 -7.33
CA GLN A 336 10.47 -35.13 -8.23
C GLN A 336 10.19 -33.81 -8.96
N ASN A 337 10.75 -32.72 -8.44
CA ASN A 337 10.79 -31.37 -9.05
C ASN A 337 9.44 -30.69 -9.31
N LEU A 338 8.40 -31.03 -8.54
CA LEU A 338 7.14 -30.30 -8.51
C LEU A 338 7.06 -29.46 -7.21
N PRO A 339 7.36 -28.15 -7.25
CA PRO A 339 7.14 -27.27 -6.10
C PRO A 339 5.69 -26.81 -6.03
N LEU A 340 5.01 -27.16 -4.93
CA LEU A 340 3.72 -26.65 -4.50
C LEU A 340 3.93 -25.34 -3.73
N ILE A 341 3.26 -24.27 -4.14
CA ILE A 341 3.18 -23.02 -3.39
C ILE A 341 1.99 -23.14 -2.45
N HIS A 342 2.25 -23.22 -1.15
CA HIS A 342 1.23 -23.27 -0.12
C HIS A 342 1.10 -21.91 0.56
N LEU A 343 -0.09 -21.33 0.53
CA LEU A 343 -0.43 -20.12 1.27
C LEU A 343 -1.26 -20.50 2.50
N THR A 344 -0.74 -20.17 3.68
CA THR A 344 -1.52 -20.24 4.92
C THR A 344 -2.05 -18.84 5.25
N ILE A 345 -3.37 -18.71 5.42
CA ILE A 345 -4.05 -17.43 5.67
C ILE A 345 -4.85 -17.42 6.98
N ALA A 346 -5.08 -16.22 7.51
CA ALA A 346 -6.05 -15.88 8.54
C ALA A 346 -6.76 -14.57 8.17
N ASP A 347 -8.03 -14.42 8.56
CA ASP A 347 -8.75 -13.16 8.34
C ASP A 347 -8.21 -12.01 9.23
N ARG A 348 -8.78 -10.81 9.10
CA ARG A 348 -8.38 -9.63 9.89
C ARG A 348 -8.65 -9.73 11.38
N ASN A 349 -9.59 -10.56 11.80
CA ASN A 349 -10.05 -10.71 13.17
C ASN A 349 -9.41 -11.95 13.85
N GLY A 350 -8.64 -12.75 13.11
CA GLY A 350 -8.05 -13.99 13.58
C GLY A 350 -8.97 -15.20 13.50
N ASN A 351 -10.00 -15.17 12.66
CA ASN A 351 -10.80 -16.34 12.35
C ASN A 351 -10.18 -17.16 11.21
N GLN A 352 -10.60 -18.42 11.13
CA GLN A 352 -10.30 -19.30 10.00
C GLN A 352 -11.12 -18.92 8.76
N VAL A 353 -10.48 -18.95 7.59
CA VAL A 353 -11.13 -18.64 6.31
C VAL A 353 -11.63 -19.93 5.66
N SER A 354 -12.94 -20.14 5.62
CA SER A 354 -13.54 -21.30 4.95
C SER A 354 -13.30 -21.28 3.43
N PRO A 355 -12.98 -22.42 2.78
CA PRO A 355 -12.89 -22.53 1.32
C PRO A 355 -14.18 -22.10 0.58
N ASP A 356 -15.34 -22.32 1.18
CA ASP A 356 -16.65 -21.94 0.60
C ASP A 356 -16.97 -20.45 0.77
N SER A 357 -16.09 -19.68 1.43
CA SER A 357 -16.34 -18.26 1.69
C SER A 357 -16.15 -17.40 0.44
N ILE A 358 -16.91 -16.30 0.38
CA ILE A 358 -16.76 -15.26 -0.65
C ILE A 358 -15.35 -14.64 -0.60
N LEU A 359 -14.78 -14.49 0.61
CA LEU A 359 -13.40 -14.02 0.81
C LEU A 359 -12.38 -14.93 0.13
N TYR A 360 -12.47 -16.24 0.38
CA TYR A 360 -11.60 -17.24 -0.25
C TYR A 360 -11.75 -17.23 -1.78
N THR A 361 -12.98 -17.27 -2.27
CA THR A 361 -13.28 -17.28 -3.71
C THR A 361 -12.71 -16.04 -4.41
N ASN A 362 -12.90 -14.86 -3.81
CA ASN A 362 -12.39 -13.60 -4.37
C ASN A 362 -10.85 -13.54 -4.33
N LEU A 363 -10.22 -13.97 -3.23
CA LEU A 363 -8.77 -14.05 -3.10
C LEU A 363 -8.16 -15.00 -4.14
N PHE A 364 -8.70 -16.21 -4.27
CA PHE A 364 -8.24 -17.22 -5.22
C PHE A 364 -8.36 -16.72 -6.67
N ASN A 365 -9.47 -16.08 -7.02
CA ASN A 365 -9.65 -15.46 -8.33
C ASN A 365 -8.67 -14.30 -8.57
N ALA A 366 -8.43 -13.45 -7.57
CA ALA A 366 -7.49 -12.33 -7.67
C ALA A 366 -6.03 -12.79 -7.83
N ILE A 367 -5.60 -13.80 -7.06
CA ILE A 367 -4.27 -14.43 -7.22
C ILE A 367 -4.13 -15.01 -8.62
N ASN A 368 -5.13 -15.74 -9.13
CA ASN A 368 -5.05 -16.33 -10.47
C ASN A 368 -5.10 -15.29 -11.59
N ALA A 369 -5.80 -14.17 -11.42
CA ALA A 369 -5.79 -13.05 -12.36
C ALA A 369 -4.46 -12.28 -12.38
N ALA A 370 -3.79 -12.15 -11.22
CA ALA A 370 -2.50 -11.49 -11.09
C ALA A 370 -1.30 -12.39 -11.48
N ARG A 371 -1.51 -13.69 -11.72
CA ARG A 371 -0.47 -14.61 -12.23
C ARG A 371 -0.37 -14.50 -13.75
N ASP A 372 0.85 -14.67 -14.28
CA ASP A 372 1.09 -14.59 -15.72
C ASP A 372 0.46 -15.78 -16.50
N PRO A 373 -0.47 -15.54 -17.44
CA PRO A 373 -1.05 -16.59 -18.30
C PRO A 373 -0.01 -17.29 -19.20
N ALA A 374 1.19 -16.74 -19.35
CA ALA A 374 2.33 -17.40 -19.99
C ALA A 374 3.10 -18.31 -19.03
N GLN A 375 3.26 -17.96 -17.75
CA GLN A 375 3.81 -18.90 -16.75
C GLN A 375 2.86 -20.10 -16.55
N GLN A 376 1.56 -19.84 -16.48
CA GLN A 376 0.51 -20.86 -16.34
C GLN A 376 0.47 -21.87 -17.51
N ARG A 377 0.99 -21.50 -18.69
CA ARG A 377 1.05 -22.37 -19.88
C ARG A 377 2.44 -22.91 -20.21
N ARG A 378 3.51 -22.20 -19.85
CA ARG A 378 4.89 -22.59 -20.22
C ARG A 378 5.50 -23.60 -19.26
N LEU A 379 5.03 -23.64 -18.01
CA LEU A 379 5.31 -24.76 -17.12
C LEU A 379 4.18 -25.79 -17.25
N ALA A 380 4.45 -26.93 -17.91
CA ALA A 380 3.67 -28.15 -17.69
C ALA A 380 3.82 -28.69 -16.25
N VAL A 381 4.84 -28.16 -15.54
CA VAL A 381 5.15 -28.30 -14.11
C VAL A 381 4.72 -27.00 -13.40
N ALA A 382 3.54 -26.47 -13.71
CA ALA A 382 3.09 -25.22 -13.11
C ALA A 382 2.95 -25.41 -11.61
N SER A 383 3.68 -24.62 -10.81
CA SER A 383 3.58 -24.66 -9.35
C SER A 383 2.11 -24.55 -8.95
N LYS A 384 1.59 -25.66 -8.40
CA LYS A 384 0.24 -25.70 -7.84
C LYS A 384 0.19 -24.64 -6.76
N VAL A 385 -0.92 -23.92 -6.66
CA VAL A 385 -1.14 -22.98 -5.56
C VAL A 385 -2.29 -23.57 -4.75
N GLU A 386 -2.00 -23.90 -3.50
CA GLU A 386 -3.00 -24.26 -2.50
C GLU A 386 -3.08 -23.12 -1.49
N ILE A 387 -4.29 -22.81 -1.05
CA ILE A 387 -4.57 -21.80 -0.05
C ILE A 387 -5.37 -22.50 1.03
N ASP A 388 -4.87 -22.52 2.25
CA ASP A 388 -5.57 -23.09 3.39
C ASP A 388 -5.62 -22.09 4.53
N SER A 389 -6.65 -22.21 5.36
CA SER A 389 -6.66 -21.53 6.65
C SER A 389 -5.63 -22.14 7.59
N TYR A 390 -5.04 -21.32 8.45
CA TYR A 390 -4.11 -21.77 9.48
C TYR A 390 -4.72 -22.76 10.48
N GLU A 391 -3.86 -23.59 11.09
CA GLU A 391 -4.22 -24.44 12.21
C GLU A 391 -4.05 -23.67 13.53
N ALA A 392 -5.14 -23.47 14.27
CA ALA A 392 -5.11 -22.77 15.55
C ALA A 392 -4.65 -23.71 16.68
N LEU A 393 -3.55 -23.37 17.35
CA LEU A 393 -3.11 -24.00 18.58
C LEU A 393 -3.32 -23.05 19.75
N TYR A 394 -3.90 -23.55 20.84
CA TYR A 394 -4.08 -22.81 22.08
C TYR A 394 -3.22 -23.39 23.18
N PHE A 395 -2.54 -22.53 23.94
CA PHE A 395 -1.82 -22.91 25.15
C PHE A 395 -2.40 -22.28 26.39
N ASN A 396 -2.08 -22.90 27.53
CA ASN A 396 -2.46 -22.49 28.87
C ASN A 396 -1.20 -22.47 29.75
N LEU A 397 -1.23 -21.67 30.80
CA LEU A 397 -0.14 -21.53 31.76
C LEU A 397 -0.67 -21.41 33.19
N GLN A 398 0.14 -21.89 34.13
CA GLN A 398 -0.06 -21.67 35.56
C GLN A 398 1.20 -21.07 36.18
N ALA A 399 1.05 -20.02 36.99
CA ALA A 399 2.18 -19.42 37.71
C ALA A 399 1.82 -18.96 39.13
N GLY A 400 2.72 -19.24 40.07
CA GLY A 400 2.77 -18.58 41.38
C GLY A 400 3.57 -17.29 41.28
N ILE A 401 3.03 -16.20 41.82
CA ILE A 401 3.64 -14.86 41.77
C ILE A 401 3.87 -14.33 43.18
N TRP A 402 5.11 -13.91 43.47
CA TRP A 402 5.42 -13.13 44.67
C TRP A 402 5.22 -11.64 44.37
N VAL A 403 4.29 -11.03 45.10
CA VAL A 403 3.94 -9.62 44.95
C VAL A 403 4.59 -8.80 46.07
N ASP A 404 5.16 -7.65 45.71
CA ASP A 404 5.73 -6.69 46.65
C ASP A 404 4.65 -6.13 47.59
N TYR A 405 4.92 -6.14 48.89
CA TYR A 405 3.97 -5.72 49.94
C TYR A 405 3.41 -4.29 49.78
N ARG A 406 4.04 -3.44 48.96
CA ARG A 406 3.58 -2.07 48.66
C ARG A 406 2.47 -2.03 47.60
N TYR A 407 2.25 -3.13 46.89
CA TYR A 407 1.26 -3.26 45.82
C TYR A 407 0.11 -4.16 46.28
N ARG A 408 -1.10 -3.98 45.71
CA ARG A 408 -2.17 -4.96 45.93
C ARG A 408 -2.03 -6.13 44.97
N SER A 409 -2.08 -7.35 45.51
CA SER A 409 -1.92 -8.56 44.71
C SER A 409 -3.03 -8.76 43.67
N ASP A 410 -4.28 -8.45 44.00
CA ASP A 410 -5.39 -8.57 43.05
C ASP A 410 -5.20 -7.69 41.80
N LEU A 411 -4.70 -6.46 41.99
CA LEU A 411 -4.40 -5.54 40.89
C LEU A 411 -3.21 -6.05 40.06
N VAL A 412 -2.10 -6.44 40.70
CA VAL A 412 -0.91 -6.97 40.01
C VAL A 412 -1.23 -8.25 39.22
N LEU A 413 -1.99 -9.18 39.79
CA LEU A 413 -2.43 -10.40 39.08
C LEU A 413 -3.34 -10.07 37.88
N SER A 414 -4.22 -9.07 38.01
CA SER A 414 -5.06 -8.62 36.90
C SER A 414 -4.24 -7.98 35.77
N GLU A 415 -3.24 -7.16 36.11
CA GLU A 415 -2.34 -6.51 35.16
C GLU A 415 -1.45 -7.54 34.44
N VAL A 416 -0.92 -8.54 35.15
CA VAL A 416 -0.21 -9.68 34.56
C VAL A 416 -1.12 -10.45 33.60
N LYS A 417 -2.37 -10.77 33.96
CA LYS A 417 -3.30 -11.45 33.05
C LYS A 417 -3.56 -10.62 31.79
N THR A 418 -3.80 -9.31 31.93
CA THR A 418 -3.98 -8.39 30.79
C THR A 418 -2.74 -8.31 29.90
N LEU A 419 -1.53 -8.23 30.48
CA LEU A 419 -0.28 -8.22 29.73
C LEU A 419 -0.09 -9.52 28.93
N LEU A 420 -0.31 -10.68 29.55
CA LEU A 420 -0.18 -11.99 28.89
C LEU A 420 -1.19 -12.14 27.74
N VAL A 421 -2.45 -11.80 27.97
CA VAL A 421 -3.50 -11.82 26.92
C VAL A 421 -3.14 -10.89 25.76
N SER A 422 -2.61 -9.69 26.03
CA SER A 422 -2.17 -8.75 24.99
C SER A 422 -0.92 -9.22 24.24
N ALA A 423 0.08 -9.75 24.94
CA ALA A 423 1.36 -10.17 24.36
C ALA A 423 1.22 -11.42 23.46
N PHE A 424 0.30 -12.31 23.80
CA PHE A 424 0.03 -13.54 23.04
C PHE A 424 -1.27 -13.47 22.21
N ALA A 425 -1.83 -12.27 22.01
CA ALA A 425 -2.95 -12.00 21.13
C ALA A 425 -2.61 -12.25 19.65
N PHE A 426 -3.63 -12.51 18.84
CA PHE A 426 -3.49 -12.79 17.40
C PHE A 426 -2.59 -11.77 16.70
N GLU A 427 -2.80 -10.46 16.93
CA GLU A 427 -2.08 -9.37 16.30
C GLU A 427 -0.57 -9.48 16.46
N GLN A 428 -0.10 -9.83 17.67
CA GLN A 428 1.32 -9.89 18.04
C GLN A 428 2.01 -11.18 17.58
N ARG A 429 1.27 -12.25 17.31
CA ARG A 429 1.81 -13.58 16.99
C ARG A 429 2.04 -13.77 15.50
N THR A 430 3.04 -14.56 15.12
CA THR A 430 3.29 -14.97 13.73
C THR A 430 3.13 -16.47 13.53
N PHE A 431 2.81 -16.89 12.30
CA PHE A 431 2.77 -18.32 11.96
C PHE A 431 4.12 -18.99 12.23
N GLY A 432 4.10 -20.23 12.72
CA GLY A 432 5.31 -20.96 13.09
C GLY A 432 6.07 -20.39 14.30
N GLN A 433 5.49 -19.45 15.06
CA GLN A 433 6.11 -18.91 16.27
C GLN A 433 5.79 -19.80 17.48
N GLY A 434 6.82 -20.34 18.13
CA GLY A 434 6.70 -21.02 19.42
C GLY A 434 6.51 -20.07 20.61
N VAL A 435 6.38 -20.61 21.81
CA VAL A 435 6.37 -19.89 23.10
C VAL A 435 7.31 -20.59 24.06
N THR A 436 8.20 -19.85 24.73
CA THR A 436 9.10 -20.44 25.72
C THR A 436 8.71 -20.09 27.16
N ALA A 437 9.01 -20.98 28.10
CA ALA A 437 8.85 -20.72 29.54
C ALA A 437 9.62 -19.46 29.99
N ALA A 438 10.79 -19.21 29.38
CA ALA A 438 11.61 -18.02 29.64
C ALA A 438 10.95 -16.72 29.14
N GLU A 439 10.33 -16.73 27.95
CA GLU A 439 9.57 -15.61 27.39
C GLU A 439 8.38 -15.25 28.29
N VAL A 440 7.58 -16.24 28.69
CA VAL A 440 6.45 -16.05 29.62
C VAL A 440 6.92 -15.47 30.95
N THR A 441 7.95 -16.06 31.55
CA THR A 441 8.51 -15.60 32.83
C THR A 441 9.04 -14.17 32.74
N ALA A 442 9.77 -13.84 31.67
CA ALA A 442 10.32 -12.50 31.43
C ALA A 442 9.25 -11.45 31.08
N LEU A 443 8.07 -11.85 30.58
CA LEU A 443 6.92 -10.96 30.43
C LEU A 443 6.29 -10.65 31.79
N ILE A 444 6.04 -11.67 32.62
CA ILE A 444 5.44 -11.49 33.95
C ILE A 444 6.33 -10.60 34.85
N GLN A 445 7.65 -10.83 34.83
CA GLN A 445 8.63 -10.04 35.59
C GLN A 445 8.74 -8.55 35.19
N ARG A 446 8.09 -8.10 34.11
CA ARG A 446 8.05 -6.68 33.71
C ARG A 446 6.92 -5.88 34.38
N VAL A 447 5.97 -6.54 35.04
CA VAL A 447 4.87 -5.86 35.72
C VAL A 447 5.35 -5.29 37.05
N ASP A 448 5.09 -4.01 37.28
CA ASP A 448 5.45 -3.33 38.51
C ASP A 448 4.76 -4.01 39.72
N GLY A 449 5.54 -4.29 40.76
CA GLY A 449 5.07 -5.03 41.93
C GLY A 449 5.29 -6.55 41.88
N VAL A 450 5.69 -7.14 40.76
CA VAL A 450 6.18 -8.53 40.71
C VAL A 450 7.61 -8.60 41.25
N GLN A 451 7.84 -9.35 42.34
CA GLN A 451 9.18 -9.60 42.88
C GLN A 451 9.82 -10.87 42.30
N ALA A 452 9.03 -11.93 42.16
CA ALA A 452 9.46 -13.21 41.61
C ALA A 452 8.28 -13.97 40.99
N VAL A 453 8.59 -14.96 40.16
CA VAL A 453 7.63 -15.77 39.39
C VAL A 453 8.10 -17.22 39.41
N ASN A 454 7.19 -18.14 39.73
CA ASN A 454 7.34 -19.57 39.55
C ASN A 454 6.37 -20.02 38.48
N LEU A 455 6.86 -20.34 37.28
CA LEU A 455 6.01 -20.89 36.21
C LEU A 455 5.87 -22.39 36.45
N GLU A 456 4.65 -22.84 36.75
CA GLU A 456 4.35 -24.20 37.21
C GLU A 456 3.85 -25.11 36.09
N ALA A 457 3.20 -24.52 35.08
CA ALA A 457 2.76 -25.24 33.90
C ALA A 457 2.81 -24.33 32.66
N LEU A 458 3.12 -24.93 31.52
CA LEU A 458 3.04 -24.33 30.19
C LEU A 458 2.76 -25.46 29.19
N TYR A 459 1.52 -25.54 28.71
CA TYR A 459 1.02 -26.73 28.00
C TYR A 459 -0.04 -26.37 26.95
N LEU A 460 -0.20 -27.22 25.93
CA LEU A 460 -1.24 -27.07 24.92
C LEU A 460 -2.60 -27.52 25.45
N THR A 461 -3.67 -26.86 25.05
CA THR A 461 -5.06 -27.25 25.35
C THR A 461 -5.30 -28.68 24.86
N GLY A 462 -5.88 -29.52 25.73
CA GLY A 462 -6.08 -30.96 25.46
C GLY A 462 -4.86 -31.84 25.70
N THR A 463 -3.72 -31.30 26.14
CA THR A 463 -2.55 -32.08 26.60
C THR A 463 -2.43 -32.06 28.13
N THR A 464 -1.62 -32.97 28.68
CA THR A 464 -1.32 -33.03 30.13
C THR A 464 -0.81 -31.68 30.64
N GLN A 465 -1.31 -31.25 31.80
CA GLN A 465 -0.82 -30.06 32.48
C GLN A 465 0.57 -30.32 33.08
N GLU A 466 1.60 -29.83 32.38
CA GLU A 466 3.01 -29.95 32.76
C GLU A 466 3.78 -28.67 32.39
N LEU A 467 4.97 -28.49 32.95
CA LEU A 467 5.86 -27.38 32.59
C LEU A 467 6.73 -27.77 31.38
N LYS A 468 6.33 -27.34 30.18
CA LYS A 468 7.18 -27.44 28.99
C LYS A 468 8.13 -26.25 28.92
N SER A 469 9.39 -26.51 28.55
CA SER A 469 10.39 -25.45 28.35
C SER A 469 10.10 -24.60 27.10
N SER A 470 9.56 -25.24 26.06
CA SER A 470 9.07 -24.61 24.82
C SER A 470 7.81 -25.31 24.32
N LEU A 471 6.93 -24.54 23.70
CA LEU A 471 5.80 -24.99 22.91
C LEU A 471 6.05 -24.56 21.47
N GLU A 472 6.24 -25.52 20.57
CA GLU A 472 6.53 -25.23 19.16
C GLU A 472 5.26 -25.03 18.34
N ALA A 473 5.37 -24.20 17.30
CA ALA A 473 4.39 -24.11 16.22
C ALA A 473 5.11 -24.30 14.90
N ARG A 474 4.58 -25.14 14.00
CA ARG A 474 5.23 -25.41 12.70
C ARG A 474 4.79 -24.42 11.62
N LEU A 475 5.68 -24.16 10.66
CA LEU A 475 5.28 -23.61 9.35
C LEU A 475 4.56 -24.68 8.51
N ALA A 476 4.03 -24.29 7.34
CA ALA A 476 3.39 -25.26 6.46
C ALA A 476 4.40 -26.33 5.99
N ILE A 477 3.95 -27.58 5.93
CA ILE A 477 4.78 -28.74 5.55
C ILE A 477 4.01 -29.67 4.61
N TRP A 478 4.72 -30.46 3.82
CA TRP A 478 4.13 -31.57 3.07
C TRP A 478 4.06 -32.83 3.92
N ASN A 479 2.88 -33.44 4.02
CA ASN A 479 2.73 -34.78 4.58
C ASN A 479 2.84 -35.80 3.43
N SER A 480 3.91 -36.61 3.44
CA SER A 480 4.19 -37.62 2.43
C SER A 480 3.27 -38.85 2.52
N GLU A 481 2.70 -39.15 3.68
CA GLU A 481 1.81 -40.29 3.92
C GLU A 481 0.40 -39.98 3.40
N THR A 482 -0.17 -38.85 3.82
CA THR A 482 -1.52 -38.42 3.37
C THR A 482 -1.51 -37.75 2.00
N LYS A 483 -0.33 -37.37 1.49
CA LYS A 483 -0.14 -36.61 0.24
C LYS A 483 -0.94 -35.30 0.22
N GLN A 484 -0.87 -34.58 1.34
CA GLN A 484 -1.54 -33.29 1.54
C GLN A 484 -0.55 -32.29 2.12
N ALA A 485 -0.72 -31.02 1.78
CA ALA A 485 -0.11 -29.94 2.54
C ALA A 485 -0.82 -29.81 3.89
N LEU A 486 -0.03 -29.56 4.93
CA LEU A 486 -0.53 -29.20 6.25
C LEU A 486 -0.24 -27.71 6.46
N PRO A 487 -1.24 -26.86 6.71
CA PRO A 487 -1.06 -25.41 6.84
C PRO A 487 -0.15 -25.06 8.03
N ALA A 488 0.38 -23.84 8.04
CA ALA A 488 1.14 -23.35 9.18
C ALA A 488 0.25 -23.25 10.44
N GLN A 489 0.85 -23.52 11.59
CA GLN A 489 0.21 -23.38 12.89
C GLN A 489 0.37 -21.95 13.42
N LEU A 490 -0.63 -21.47 14.15
CA LEU A 490 -0.55 -20.24 14.94
C LEU A 490 -0.82 -20.58 16.40
N LEU A 491 0.20 -20.38 17.24
CA LEU A 491 0.12 -20.63 18.68
C LEU A 491 -0.29 -19.37 19.42
N LEU A 492 -1.47 -19.44 20.05
CA LEU A 492 -2.17 -18.36 20.75
C LEU A 492 -2.40 -18.75 22.22
N LEU A 493 -2.49 -17.77 23.11
CA LEU A 493 -2.91 -18.01 24.49
C LEU A 493 -4.43 -18.21 24.53
N ASN A 494 -4.91 -19.21 25.28
CA ASN A 494 -6.33 -19.35 25.59
C ASN A 494 -6.77 -18.20 26.53
N SER A 495 -7.39 -17.17 25.96
CA SER A 495 -7.61 -15.88 26.63
C SER A 495 -8.70 -15.89 27.71
N GLN A 496 -9.64 -16.83 27.66
CA GLN A 496 -10.71 -16.97 28.66
C GLN A 496 -10.14 -17.56 29.95
N ASP A 497 -9.74 -18.84 29.88
CA ASP A 497 -9.41 -19.67 31.05
C ASP A 497 -7.96 -20.17 31.09
N GLY A 498 -7.14 -19.89 30.07
CA GLY A 498 -5.78 -20.40 29.95
C GLY A 498 -4.70 -19.71 30.79
N VAL A 499 -5.09 -18.80 31.68
CA VAL A 499 -4.18 -18.04 32.55
C VAL A 499 -4.60 -18.23 33.99
N ASN A 500 -3.96 -19.17 34.67
CA ASN A 500 -4.15 -19.41 36.10
C ASN A 500 -2.99 -18.80 36.90
N LEU A 501 -3.28 -17.73 37.64
CA LEU A 501 -2.28 -17.01 38.45
C LEU A 501 -2.75 -16.98 39.89
N HIS A 502 -1.84 -17.25 40.82
CA HIS A 502 -2.10 -17.11 42.25
C HIS A 502 -0.94 -16.41 42.95
N GLN A 503 -1.23 -15.73 44.05
CA GLN A 503 -0.19 -15.16 44.89
C GLN A 503 0.46 -16.27 45.71
N VAL A 504 1.80 -16.34 45.70
CA VAL A 504 2.52 -17.16 46.66
C VAL A 504 2.61 -16.38 47.98
N ILE A 505 2.00 -16.92 49.03
CA ILE A 505 2.07 -16.37 50.38
C ILE A 505 3.32 -16.96 51.05
N SER A 506 4.27 -16.09 51.40
CA SER A 506 5.52 -16.41 52.11
C SER A 506 5.34 -16.35 53.62
#